data_AF-J9FV59-F1
#
_entry.id   AF-J9FV59-F1
#
_cell.length_a   1.000
_cell.length_b   1.000
_cell.length_c   1.000
_cell.angle_alpha   90.00
_cell.angle_beta   90.00
_cell.angle_gamma   90.00
#
_symmetry.space_group_name_H-M   'P 1'
#
loop_
_entity.id
_entity.type
_entity.pdbx_description
1 polymer ?
#
loop_
_entity_poly.entity_id
_entity_poly.type
_entity_poly.pdbx_seq_one_letter_code
_entity_poly.pdbx_strand_id
1 'polypeptide(L)' 'MIRRILGVEILPEHLDATDALAIALCHYYQMISPLAGLKSSSDWKKFLADNPDRVLKA' A
#
# COMPACT_ATOMS: atom_id res chain seq x y z
N MET A 1 -0.26 0.02 15.57
CA MET A 1 -1.05 -0.15 14.34
C MET A 1 -1.40 -1.62 14.11
N ILE A 2 -0.43 -2.47 13.81
CA ILE A 2 -0.62 -3.91 13.50
C ILE A 2 -1.36 -4.69 14.59
N ARG A 3 -1.06 -4.43 15.87
CA ARG A 3 -1.78 -4.97 17.05
C ARG A 3 -3.31 -4.87 16.90
N ARG A 4 -3.79 -3.69 16.51
CA ARG A 4 -5.22 -3.39 16.37
C ARG A 4 -5.83 -4.02 15.12
N ILE A 5 -5.09 -4.04 14.02
CA ILE A 5 -5.56 -4.61 12.75
C ILE A 5 -5.73 -6.13 12.87
N LEU A 6 -4.79 -6.80 13.54
CA LEU A 6 -4.77 -8.25 13.68
C LEU A 6 -5.45 -8.74 14.96
N GLY A 7 -5.79 -7.86 15.89
CA GLY A 7 -6.45 -8.21 17.16
C GLY A 7 -5.58 -9.07 18.08
N VAL A 8 -4.27 -9.09 17.88
CA VAL A 8 -3.31 -9.86 18.70
C VAL A 8 -2.62 -8.95 19.69
N GLU A 9 -2.35 -9.42 20.89
CA GLU A 9 -1.50 -8.70 21.85
C GLU A 9 -0.03 -8.81 21.46
N ILE A 10 0.70 -7.68 21.43
CA ILE A 10 2.04 -7.63 20.82
C ILE A 10 3.23 -7.52 21.77
N LEU A 11 3.18 -7.28 23.08
CA LEU A 11 4.39 -7.07 23.93
C LEU A 11 5.43 -6.03 23.40
N PRO A 12 5.76 -4.97 24.16
CA PRO A 12 6.68 -3.91 23.72
C PRO A 12 8.10 -4.36 23.35
N GLU A 13 8.52 -5.56 23.77
CA GLU A 13 9.86 -6.12 23.54
C GLU A 13 10.04 -6.74 22.14
N HIS A 14 8.97 -6.91 21.37
CA HIS A 14 8.99 -7.58 20.05
C HIS A 14 8.75 -6.61 18.87
N LEU A 15 9.42 -5.45 18.89
CA LEU A 15 9.26 -4.44 17.85
C LEU A 15 9.73 -4.94 16.47
N ASP A 16 10.87 -5.63 16.39
CA ASP A 16 11.39 -6.19 15.13
C ASP A 16 10.44 -7.23 14.50
N ALA A 17 9.81 -8.06 15.33
CA ALA A 17 8.80 -9.03 14.86
C ALA A 17 7.53 -8.32 14.36
N THR A 18 7.20 -7.15 14.93
CA THR A 18 6.07 -6.34 14.49
C THR A 18 6.30 -5.74 13.10
N ASP A 19 7.54 -5.38 12.76
CA ASP A 19 7.91 -4.88 11.43
C ASP A 19 7.78 -5.98 10.37
N ALA A 20 8.28 -7.19 10.66
CA ALA A 20 8.09 -8.34 9.77
C ALA A 20 6.60 -8.65 9.52
N LEU A 21 5.78 -8.57 10.58
CA LEU A 21 4.32 -8.75 10.48
C LEU A 21 3.65 -7.64 9.67
N ALA A 22 4.13 -6.40 9.79
CA ALA A 22 3.65 -5.27 8.99
C ALA A 22 3.95 -5.47 7.49
N ILE A 23 5.14 -5.95 7.15
CA ILE A 23 5.54 -6.26 5.78
C ILE A 23 4.65 -7.37 5.20
N ALA A 24 4.44 -8.45 5.97
CA ALA A 24 3.56 -9.55 5.55
C ALA A 24 2.12 -9.06 5.27
N LEU A 25 1.58 -8.21 6.15
CA LEU A 25 0.25 -7.61 5.96
C LEU A 25 0.19 -6.71 4.73
N CYS A 26 1.23 -5.90 4.49
CA CYS A 26 1.32 -5.04 3.31
C CYS A 26 1.28 -5.86 2.01
N HIS A 27 2.09 -6.91 1.93
CA HIS A 27 2.10 -7.80 0.77
C HIS A 27 0.78 -8.55 0.59
N TYR A 28 0.15 -8.99 1.68
CA TYR A 28 -1.18 -9.59 1.61
C TYR A 28 -2.19 -8.64 0.96
N TYR A 29 -2.25 -7.37 1.39
CA TYR A 29 -3.13 -6.38 0.77
C TYR A 29 -2.80 -6.08 -0.69
N GLN A 30 -1.52 -6.04 -1.05
CA GLN A 30 -1.11 -5.91 -2.45
C GLN A 30 -1.60 -7.10 -3.30
N MET A 31 -1.50 -8.32 -2.77
CA MET A 31 -1.92 -9.53 -3.47
C MET A 31 -3.44 -9.64 -3.67
N ILE A 32 -4.23 -9.28 -2.65
CA ILE A 32 -5.70 -9.37 -2.74
C ILE A 32 -6.35 -8.12 -3.35
N SER A 33 -5.56 -7.08 -3.65
CA SER A 33 -6.08 -5.84 -4.18
C SER A 33 -6.78 -6.09 -5.52
N PRO A 34 -8.04 -5.66 -5.71
CA PRO A 34 -8.70 -5.72 -7.01
C PRO A 34 -7.97 -4.85 -8.07
N LEU A 35 -7.03 -4.02 -7.64
CA LEU A 35 -6.19 -3.18 -8.49
C LEU A 35 -4.86 -3.83 -8.87
N ALA A 36 -4.53 -5.03 -8.38
CA ALA A 36 -3.22 -5.67 -8.56
C ALA A 36 -2.84 -5.95 -10.02
N GLY A 37 -3.83 -6.01 -10.93
CA GLY A 37 -3.62 -6.16 -12.37
C GLY A 37 -3.81 -4.87 -13.18
N LEU A 38 -4.22 -3.77 -12.54
CA LEU A 38 -4.37 -2.48 -13.22
C LEU A 38 -2.98 -1.88 -13.44
N LYS A 39 -2.75 -1.33 -14.64
CA LYS A 39 -1.52 -0.59 -14.93
C LYS A 39 -1.42 0.62 -13.99
N SER A 40 -0.62 0.50 -12.94
CA SER A 40 -0.18 1.67 -12.19
C SER A 40 0.91 2.38 -12.99
N SER A 41 0.68 3.63 -13.37
CA SER A 41 1.73 4.46 -13.95
C SER A 41 2.74 4.78 -12.85
N SER A 42 3.89 4.10 -12.87
CA SER A 42 5.03 4.35 -11.98
C SER A 42 5.74 5.68 -12.29
N ASP A 43 5.34 6.33 -13.39
CA ASP A 43 5.89 7.58 -13.87
C ASP A 43 4.78 8.64 -13.93
N TRP A 44 5.02 9.77 -13.27
CA TRP A 44 4.13 10.92 -13.24
C TRP A 44 3.87 11.50 -14.64
N LYS A 45 4.89 11.51 -15.51
CA LYS A 45 4.74 12.00 -16.88
C LYS A 45 3.77 11.15 -17.68
N LYS A 46 3.87 9.82 -17.54
CA LYS A 46 2.96 8.86 -18.15
C LYS A 46 1.55 9.00 -17.58
N PHE A 47 1.43 9.15 -16.26
CA PHE A 47 0.16 9.39 -15.59
C PHE A 47 -0.57 10.61 -16.16
N LEU A 48 0.11 11.75 -16.32
CA LEU A 48 -0.47 12.96 -16.90
C LEU A 48 -0.88 12.78 -18.37
N ALA A 49 -0.08 12.06 -19.16
CA ALA A 49 -0.41 11.75 -20.55
C ALA A 49 -1.65 10.85 -20.67
N ASP A 50 -1.80 9.88 -19.78
CA ASP A 50 -2.94 8.95 -19.73
C ASP A 50 -4.22 9.61 -19.15
N ASN A 51 -4.10 10.75 -18.43
CA ASN A 51 -5.21 11.42 -17.73
C ASN A 51 -5.25 12.95 -18.02
N PRO A 52 -5.45 13.36 -19.28
CA PRO A 52 -5.36 14.77 -19.68
C PRO A 52 -6.47 15.65 -19.07
N ASP A 53 -7.61 15.06 -18.70
CA ASP A 53 -8.74 15.70 -18.04
C ASP A 53 -8.43 16.15 -16.61
N ARG A 54 -7.43 15.54 -15.97
CA ARG A 54 -7.00 15.88 -14.60
C ARG A 54 -6.02 17.06 -14.57
N VAL A 55 -5.63 17.58 -15.73
CA VAL A 55 -4.75 18.74 -15.85
C VAL A 55 -5.60 20.01 -15.86
N LEU A 56 -5.63 20.72 -14.74
CA LEU A 56 -6.23 22.04 -14.66
C LEU A 56 -5.44 23.01 -15.55
N LYS A 57 -6.09 23.55 -16.57
CA LYS A 57 -5.56 24.68 -17.34
C LYS A 57 -5.90 25.97 -16.59
N ALA A 58 -4.86 26.77 -16.34
CA ALA A 58 -5.01 28.14 -15.85
C ALA A 58 -5.57 29.05 -16.93
#